data_AF-A0A1Q7S0Z4-F1
#
_entry.id   AF-A0A1Q7S0Z4-F1
#
_cell.length_a   1.000
_cell.length_b   1.000
_cell.length_c   1.000
_cell.angle_alpha   90.00
_cell.angle_beta   90.00
_cell.angle_gamma   90.00
#
_symmetry.space_group_name_H-M   'P 1'
#
loop_
_entity.id
_entity.type
_entity.pdbx_description
1 polymer ?
#
loop_
_entity_poly.entity_id
_entity_poly.type
_entity_poly.pdbx_seq_one_letter_code
_entity_poly.pdbx_strand_id
1 'polypeptide(L)'
;MGYDPVMKKAFFLSAVAFSLYTSSPHSVAQQLLPTIYLSASEAAKAKQAVQDFKSAQERNNLAATAWRYFYDSYQAAHPDLPGLQFASDFRIALSKKNLNGRFPWETVANLATVELSPEERQKAESLNREMLEARRLADQAQKSWSD
;
A
#
# COMPACT_ATOMS: atom_id res chain seq x y z
N MET A 1 51.05 7.80 -12.29
CA MET A 1 50.19 9.01 -12.26
C MET A 1 49.61 9.13 -13.66
N GLY A 2 48.39 8.74 -13.97
CA GLY A 2 47.13 8.95 -13.26
C GLY A 2 46.21 9.64 -14.26
N TYR A 3 45.85 8.95 -15.35
CA TYR A 3 44.98 9.47 -16.41
C TYR A 3 43.53 9.06 -16.13
N ASP A 4 42.69 10.07 -16.00
CA ASP A 4 41.33 10.07 -15.46
C ASP A 4 40.31 9.40 -16.42
N PRO A 5 39.49 8.43 -15.97
CA PRO A 5 38.55 7.69 -16.81
C PRO A 5 37.27 8.46 -17.20
N VAL A 6 37.08 9.70 -16.73
CA VAL A 6 35.82 10.42 -16.86
C VAL A 6 35.58 10.98 -18.27
N MET A 7 36.62 11.28 -19.05
CA MET A 7 36.46 11.96 -20.33
C MET A 7 36.20 11.04 -21.55
N LYS A 8 36.23 9.71 -21.37
CA LYS A 8 35.94 8.74 -22.45
C LYS A 8 34.46 8.36 -22.56
N LYS A 9 33.62 8.65 -21.55
CA LYS A 9 32.19 8.28 -21.57
C LYS A 9 31.31 9.25 -22.37
N ALA A 10 31.78 10.46 -22.66
CA ALA A 10 30.99 11.46 -23.38
C ALA A 10 31.05 11.31 -24.92
N PHE A 11 32.10 10.71 -25.48
CA PHE A 11 32.28 10.65 -26.94
C PHE A 11 31.65 9.43 -27.64
N PHE A 12 31.21 8.41 -26.89
CA PHE A 12 30.59 7.20 -27.48
C PHE A 12 29.07 7.32 -27.72
N LEU A 13 28.44 8.42 -27.32
CA LEU A 13 26.99 8.60 -27.48
C LEU A 13 26.56 9.27 -28.80
N SER A 14 27.48 9.79 -29.63
CA SER A 14 27.10 10.50 -30.86
C SER A 14 27.14 9.66 -32.15
N ALA A 15 27.77 8.48 -32.15
CA ALA A 15 27.90 7.66 -33.36
C ALA A 15 26.65 6.79 -33.67
N VAL A 16 25.79 6.54 -32.67
CA VAL A 16 24.59 5.68 -32.84
C VAL A 16 23.44 6.42 -33.52
N ALA A 17 23.45 7.76 -33.52
CA ALA A 17 22.37 8.55 -34.11
C ALA A 17 22.45 8.68 -35.65
N PHE A 18 23.60 8.36 -36.28
CA PHE A 18 23.79 8.58 -37.72
C PHE A 18 23.72 7.32 -38.60
N SER A 19 23.57 6.12 -38.04
CA SER A 19 23.49 4.89 -38.84
C SER A 19 22.06 4.43 -39.17
N LEU A 20 21.03 5.21 -38.80
CA LEU A 20 19.62 4.83 -39.02
C LEU A 20 19.05 5.23 -40.39
N TYR A 21 19.84 5.78 -41.32
CA TYR A 21 19.29 6.33 -42.56
C TYR A 21 19.60 5.59 -43.87
N THR A 22 20.44 4.55 -43.89
CA THR A 22 20.72 3.84 -45.15
C THR A 22 21.00 2.35 -44.93
N SER A 23 19.95 1.55 -44.71
CA SER A 23 19.80 0.16 -45.21
C SER A 23 18.90 -0.67 -44.28
N SER A 24 17.96 -1.37 -44.91
CA SER A 24 17.01 -2.33 -44.33
C SER A 24 17.09 -3.58 -45.22
N PRO A 25 16.67 -4.78 -44.78
CA PRO A 25 16.57 -5.37 -43.45
C PRO A 25 17.36 -6.72 -43.41
N HIS A 26 17.21 -7.51 -42.35
CA HIS A 26 17.69 -8.90 -42.21
C HIS A 26 19.14 -9.12 -41.74
N SER A 27 19.25 -9.85 -40.63
CA SER A 27 20.39 -10.69 -40.23
C SER A 27 21.42 -10.15 -39.23
N VAL A 28 21.07 -9.25 -38.29
CA VAL A 28 21.86 -9.10 -37.04
C VAL A 28 21.02 -8.83 -35.78
N ALA A 29 19.69 -8.98 -35.83
CA ALA A 29 18.81 -8.67 -34.69
C ALA A 29 18.79 -9.73 -33.56
N GLN A 30 19.73 -10.67 -33.54
CA GLN A 30 19.75 -11.77 -32.55
C GLN A 30 20.93 -11.74 -31.55
N GLN A 31 21.77 -10.72 -31.57
CA GLN A 31 22.86 -10.63 -30.60
C GLN A 31 22.74 -9.35 -29.78
N LEU A 32 22.67 -9.55 -28.45
CA LEU A 32 22.67 -8.54 -27.38
C LEU A 32 21.29 -8.12 -26.83
N LEU A 33 20.35 -9.07 -26.71
CA LEU A 33 19.53 -9.04 -25.49
C LEU A 33 20.34 -9.73 -24.39
N PRO A 34 20.68 -9.05 -23.28
CA PRO A 34 21.20 -9.76 -22.12
C PRO A 34 20.05 -10.63 -21.59
N THR A 35 20.05 -11.91 -21.99
CA THR A 35 19.17 -12.91 -21.38
C THR A 35 19.67 -13.08 -19.95
N ILE A 36 19.06 -12.38 -19.00
CA ILE A 36 19.34 -12.54 -17.58
C ILE A 36 18.89 -13.96 -17.21
N TYR A 37 19.82 -14.90 -17.21
CA TYR A 37 19.59 -16.26 -16.74
C TYR A 37 19.67 -16.23 -15.22
N LEU A 38 18.52 -16.21 -14.56
CA LEU A 38 18.47 -16.48 -13.12
C LEU A 38 18.92 -17.92 -12.89
N SER A 39 19.82 -18.13 -11.94
CA SER A 39 20.10 -19.46 -11.43
C SER A 39 18.83 -20.09 -10.85
N ALA A 40 18.77 -21.43 -10.78
CA ALA A 40 17.60 -22.12 -10.22
C ALA A 40 17.26 -21.66 -8.79
N SER A 41 18.28 -21.30 -7.99
CA SER A 41 18.10 -20.78 -6.63
C SER A 41 17.56 -19.36 -6.62
N GLU A 42 17.98 -18.48 -7.53
CA GLU A 42 17.43 -17.13 -7.69
C GLU A 42 15.99 -17.17 -8.21
N ALA A 43 15.69 -18.04 -9.17
CA ALA A 43 14.33 -18.25 -9.67
C ALA A 43 13.40 -18.78 -8.56
N ALA A 44 13.89 -19.70 -7.71
CA ALA A 44 13.13 -20.20 -6.57
C ALA A 44 12.86 -19.10 -5.52
N LYS A 45 13.87 -18.29 -5.20
CA LYS A 45 13.71 -17.14 -4.28
C LYS A 45 12.72 -16.11 -4.82
N ALA A 46 12.82 -15.77 -6.11
CA ALA A 46 11.88 -14.84 -6.76
C ALA A 46 10.45 -15.39 -6.71
N LYS A 47 10.26 -16.68 -7.00
CA LYS A 47 8.94 -17.33 -6.90
C LYS A 47 8.38 -17.27 -5.48
N GLN A 48 9.20 -17.54 -4.47
CA GLN A 48 8.79 -17.46 -3.07
C GLN A 48 8.39 -16.02 -2.69
N ALA A 49 9.20 -15.03 -3.06
CA ALA A 49 8.91 -13.61 -2.79
C ALA A 49 7.57 -13.16 -3.40
N VAL A 50 7.26 -13.58 -4.63
CA VAL A 50 5.95 -13.31 -5.26
C VAL A 50 4.80 -13.94 -4.47
N GLN A 51 4.96 -15.17 -3.99
CA GLN A 51 3.94 -15.87 -3.22
C GLN A 51 3.71 -15.21 -1.86
N ASP A 52 4.79 -14.86 -1.17
CA ASP A 52 4.73 -14.17 0.13
C ASP A 52 4.06 -12.80 0.00
N PHE A 53 4.38 -12.05 -1.06
CA PHE A 53 3.74 -10.78 -1.38
C PHE A 53 2.23 -10.93 -1.60
N LYS A 54 1.82 -11.86 -2.48
CA LYS A 54 0.39 -12.12 -2.75
C LYS A 54 -0.35 -12.52 -1.47
N SER A 55 0.23 -13.43 -0.70
CA SER A 55 -0.37 -13.89 0.54
C SER A 55 -0.51 -12.77 1.58
N ALA A 56 0.49 -11.90 1.72
CA ALA A 56 0.41 -10.74 2.61
C ALA A 56 -0.68 -9.76 2.17
N GLN A 57 -0.80 -9.51 0.86
CA GLN A 57 -1.83 -8.63 0.30
C GLN A 57 -3.24 -9.19 0.49
N GLU A 58 -3.44 -10.49 0.29
CA GLU A 58 -4.70 -11.18 0.56
C GLU A 58 -5.13 -11.06 2.02
N ARG A 59 -4.20 -11.30 2.97
CA ARG A 59 -4.47 -11.13 4.41
C ARG A 59 -4.86 -9.70 4.75
N ASN A 60 -4.16 -8.71 4.21
CA ASN A 60 -4.50 -7.30 4.40
C ASN A 60 -5.90 -6.98 3.85
N ASN A 61 -6.25 -7.48 2.66
CA ASN A 61 -7.57 -7.27 2.08
C ASN A 61 -8.68 -7.88 2.94
N LEU A 62 -8.46 -9.10 3.47
CA LEU A 62 -9.40 -9.77 4.36
C LEU A 62 -9.58 -8.99 5.67
N ALA A 63 -8.50 -8.60 6.33
CA ALA A 63 -8.55 -7.85 7.58
C ALA A 63 -9.20 -6.47 7.40
N ALA A 64 -8.87 -5.75 6.33
CA ALA A 64 -9.51 -4.47 6.00
C ALA A 64 -11.01 -4.64 5.72
N THR A 65 -11.39 -5.72 5.04
CA THR A 65 -12.80 -6.04 4.77
C THR A 65 -13.56 -6.37 6.06
N ALA A 66 -12.97 -7.16 6.95
CA ALA A 66 -13.57 -7.49 8.24
C ALA A 66 -13.76 -6.25 9.13
N TRP A 67 -12.75 -5.37 9.19
CA TRP A 67 -12.85 -4.09 9.87
C TRP A 67 -13.98 -3.23 9.30
N ARG A 68 -14.04 -3.09 7.97
CA ARG A 68 -15.09 -2.33 7.29
C ARG A 68 -16.48 -2.89 7.58
N TYR A 69 -16.67 -4.21 7.52
CA TYR A 69 -17.95 -4.83 7.83
C TYR A 69 -18.40 -4.56 9.26
N PHE A 70 -17.49 -4.64 10.23
CA PHE A 70 -17.80 -4.27 11.61
C PHE A 70 -18.24 -2.81 11.71
N TYR A 71 -17.46 -1.90 11.13
CA TYR A 71 -17.77 -0.47 11.12
C TYR A 71 -19.12 -0.17 10.47
N ASP A 72 -19.39 -0.73 9.29
CA ASP A 72 -20.64 -0.54 8.56
C ASP A 72 -21.83 -1.10 9.35
N SER A 73 -21.68 -2.27 9.98
CA SER A 73 -22.73 -2.85 10.83
C SER A 73 -23.04 -1.98 12.04
N TYR A 74 -22.02 -1.38 12.66
CA TYR A 74 -22.17 -0.51 13.81
C TYR A 74 -22.85 0.81 13.39
N GLN A 75 -22.42 1.40 12.28
CA GLN A 75 -23.05 2.58 11.71
C GLN A 75 -24.53 2.35 11.36
N ALA A 76 -24.88 1.17 10.86
CA ALA A 76 -26.26 0.80 10.56
C ALA A 76 -27.12 0.60 11.82
N ALA A 77 -26.53 0.18 12.94
CA ALA A 77 -27.21 0.07 14.23
C ALA A 77 -27.48 1.45 14.88
N HIS A 78 -26.77 2.50 14.45
CA HIS A 78 -26.90 3.87 14.93
C HIS A 78 -27.24 4.85 13.80
N PRO A 79 -28.43 4.73 13.17
CA PRO A 79 -28.82 5.55 12.02
C PRO A 79 -29.01 7.03 12.37
N ASP A 80 -29.22 7.34 13.64
CA ASP A 80 -29.34 8.69 14.20
C ASP A 80 -27.99 9.42 14.32
N LEU A 81 -26.88 8.70 14.14
CA LEU A 81 -25.51 9.18 14.31
C LEU A 81 -24.71 8.99 13.02
N PRO A 82 -24.93 9.80 11.98
CA PRO A 82 -24.19 9.68 10.74
C PRO A 82 -22.70 9.98 10.95
N GLY A 83 -21.83 9.20 10.30
CA GLY A 83 -20.38 9.44 10.32
C GLY A 83 -19.75 9.20 11.68
N LEU A 84 -20.15 8.13 12.37
CA LEU A 84 -19.57 7.71 13.64
C LEU A 84 -18.06 7.45 13.48
N GLN A 85 -17.27 7.98 14.40
CA GLN A 85 -15.84 7.71 14.46
C GLN A 85 -15.52 7.13 15.84
N PHE A 86 -14.83 6.00 15.86
CA PHE A 86 -14.34 5.41 17.10
C PHE A 86 -13.18 6.24 17.67
N ALA A 87 -13.20 6.46 18.99
CA ALA A 87 -12.01 6.90 19.69
C ALA A 87 -10.91 5.83 19.61
N SER A 88 -9.65 6.23 19.81
CA SER A 88 -8.49 5.33 19.70
C SER A 88 -8.50 4.17 20.69
N ASP A 89 -9.19 4.33 21.81
CA ASP A 89 -9.36 3.32 22.86
C ASP A 89 -10.65 2.50 22.71
N PHE A 90 -11.43 2.73 21.64
CA PHE A 90 -12.68 2.06 21.33
C PHE A 90 -13.72 2.06 22.46
N ARG A 91 -13.61 2.98 23.43
CA ARG A 91 -14.61 3.08 24.50
C ARG A 91 -15.85 3.83 24.04
N ILE A 92 -15.63 4.82 23.18
CA ILE A 92 -16.69 5.70 22.68
C ILE A 92 -16.61 5.81 21.16
N ALA A 93 -17.77 5.92 20.53
CA ALA A 93 -17.95 6.39 19.17
C ALA A 93 -18.56 7.80 19.20
N LEU A 94 -18.06 8.66 18.33
CA LEU A 94 -18.41 10.08 18.26
C LEU A 94 -19.04 10.38 16.91
N SER A 95 -20.16 11.10 16.89
CA SER A 95 -20.77 11.62 15.66
C SER A 95 -21.03 13.12 15.81
N LYS A 96 -20.85 13.87 14.71
CA LYS A 96 -21.17 15.30 14.67
C LYS A 96 -22.65 15.45 14.31
N LYS A 97 -23.48 15.80 15.28
CA LYS A 97 -24.94 15.93 15.12
C LYS A 97 -25.34 17.18 14.33
N ASN A 98 -24.52 18.23 14.33
CA ASN A 98 -24.77 19.46 13.58
C ASN A 98 -23.46 20.15 13.17
N LEU A 99 -23.21 20.25 11.87
CA LEU A 99 -22.04 20.93 11.30
C LEU A 99 -22.26 22.44 11.10
N ASN A 100 -23.46 22.95 11.40
CA ASN A 100 -23.81 24.36 11.18
C ASN A 100 -23.36 25.30 12.32
N GLY A 101 -22.59 24.79 13.29
CA GLY A 101 -22.00 25.61 14.34
C GLY A 101 -21.06 26.67 13.75
N ARG A 102 -21.33 27.95 14.03
CA ARG A 102 -20.55 29.08 13.51
C ARG A 102 -19.24 29.25 14.25
N PHE A 103 -19.12 28.66 15.44
CA PHE A 103 -17.97 28.79 16.32
C PHE A 103 -17.37 27.43 16.73
N PRO A 104 -16.04 27.33 16.94
CA PRO A 104 -15.37 26.07 17.28
C PRO A 104 -15.91 25.37 18.53
N TRP A 105 -16.32 26.12 19.54
CA TRP A 105 -16.86 25.58 20.81
C TRP A 105 -18.25 24.96 20.66
N GLU A 106 -19.04 25.38 19.66
CA GLU A 106 -20.32 24.75 19.31
C GLU A 106 -20.10 23.36 18.71
N THR A 107 -18.94 23.12 18.10
CA THR A 107 -18.58 21.82 17.50
C THR A 107 -18.51 20.72 18.57
N VAL A 108 -17.97 21.03 19.76
CA VAL A 108 -17.87 20.08 20.88
C VAL A 108 -19.23 19.85 21.53
N ALA A 109 -20.03 20.92 21.68
CA ALA A 109 -21.38 20.83 22.21
C ALA A 109 -22.34 20.02 21.31
N ASN A 110 -22.03 19.91 20.01
CA ASN A 110 -22.82 19.16 19.02
C ASN A 110 -22.28 17.75 18.74
N LEU A 111 -21.37 17.22 19.57
CA LEU A 111 -20.96 15.83 19.50
C LEU A 111 -21.98 14.95 20.20
N ALA A 112 -22.49 13.96 19.46
CA ALA A 112 -23.20 12.84 20.03
C ALA A 112 -22.21 11.70 20.28
N THR A 113 -22.32 11.08 21.45
CA THR A 113 -21.40 10.02 21.88
C THR A 113 -22.18 8.76 22.19
N VAL A 114 -21.66 7.61 21.78
CA VAL A 114 -22.19 6.29 22.14
C VAL A 114 -21.07 5.47 22.76
N GLU A 115 -21.34 4.86 23.90
CA GLU A 115 -20.42 3.93 24.53
C GLU A 115 -20.51 2.56 23.86
N LEU A 116 -19.37 1.96 23.58
CA LEU A 116 -19.31 0.59 23.08
C LEU A 116 -19.47 -0.37 24.26
N SER A 117 -20.20 -1.46 24.04
CA SER A 117 -20.22 -2.55 25.02
C SER A 117 -18.82 -3.17 25.18
N PRO A 118 -18.53 -3.86 26.31
CA PRO A 118 -17.25 -4.55 26.48
C PRO A 118 -16.92 -5.53 25.33
N GLU A 119 -17.94 -6.22 24.81
CA GLU A 119 -17.82 -7.17 23.70
C GLU A 119 -17.54 -6.46 22.38
N GLU A 120 -18.25 -5.36 22.11
CA GLU A 120 -18.03 -4.53 20.91
C GLU A 120 -16.65 -3.89 20.93
N ARG A 121 -16.23 -3.36 22.08
CA ARG A 121 -14.89 -2.79 22.26
C ARG A 121 -13.82 -3.84 21.97
N GLN A 122 -13.91 -5.01 22.60
CA GLN A 122 -12.92 -6.07 22.40
C GLN A 122 -12.86 -6.52 20.93
N LYS A 123 -14.01 -6.63 20.27
CA LYS A 123 -14.09 -6.96 18.85
C LYS A 123 -13.46 -5.87 17.98
N ALA A 124 -13.78 -4.60 18.25
CA ALA A 124 -13.25 -3.47 17.51
C ALA A 124 -11.72 -3.37 17.64
N GLU A 125 -11.21 -3.47 18.87
CA GLU A 125 -9.77 -3.47 19.17
C GLU A 125 -9.05 -4.60 18.43
N SER A 126 -9.59 -5.82 18.48
CA SER A 126 -8.99 -6.98 17.84
C SER A 126 -8.92 -6.81 16.32
N LEU A 127 -10.03 -6.41 15.69
CA LEU A 127 -10.11 -6.24 14.24
C LEU A 127 -9.23 -5.08 13.75
N ASN A 128 -9.23 -3.95 14.46
CA ASN A 128 -8.39 -2.82 14.10
C ASN A 128 -6.90 -3.16 14.22
N ARG A 129 -6.50 -3.86 15.29
CA ARG A 129 -5.11 -4.33 15.45
C ARG A 129 -4.71 -5.28 14.32
N GLU A 130 -5.54 -6.28 14.03
CA GLU A 130 -5.27 -7.25 12.97
C GLU A 130 -5.14 -6.56 11.60
N MET A 131 -6.02 -5.61 11.28
CA MET A 131 -5.93 -4.81 10.06
C MET A 131 -4.61 -4.01 10.00
N LEU A 132 -4.22 -3.34 11.09
CA LEU A 132 -2.98 -2.56 11.11
C LEU A 132 -1.74 -3.45 10.97
N GLU A 133 -1.72 -4.60 11.61
CA GLU A 133 -0.65 -5.58 11.49
C GLU A 133 -0.56 -6.16 10.08
N ALA A 134 -1.69 -6.56 9.50
CA ALA A 134 -1.75 -7.08 8.14
C ALA A 134 -1.31 -6.02 7.10
N ARG A 135 -1.71 -4.76 7.29
CA ARG A 135 -1.24 -3.64 6.46
C ARG A 135 0.27 -3.47 6.55
N ARG A 136 0.82 -3.45 7.77
CA ARG A 136 2.28 -3.33 7.98
C ARG A 136 3.04 -4.46 7.29
N LEU A 137 2.54 -5.69 7.36
CA LEU A 137 3.15 -6.85 6.70
C LEU A 137 3.05 -6.76 5.17
N ALA A 138 1.92 -6.32 4.63
CA ALA A 138 1.75 -6.09 3.20
C ALA A 138 2.70 -4.99 2.69
N ASP A 139 2.82 -3.88 3.41
CA ASP A 139 3.75 -2.79 3.07
C ASP A 139 5.21 -3.26 3.10
N GLN A 140 5.56 -4.10 4.09
CA GLN A 140 6.89 -4.69 4.18
C GLN A 140 7.16 -5.65 3.02
N ALA A 141 6.20 -6.51 2.67
CA ALA A 141 6.32 -7.41 1.53
C ALA A 141 6.43 -6.66 0.19
N GLN A 142 5.71 -5.54 0.04
CA GLN A 142 5.81 -4.68 -1.14
C GLN A 142 7.19 -4.06 -1.28
N LYS A 143 7.78 -3.58 -0.18
CA LYS A 143 9.15 -3.04 -0.18
C LYS A 143 10.15 -4.12 -0.56
N SER A 144 10.11 -5.28 0.10
CA SER A 144 11.00 -6.41 -0.21
C SER A 144 10.86 -6.95 -1.64
N TRP A 145 9.72 -6.75 -2.29
CA TRP A 145 9.51 -7.11 -3.69
C TRP A 145 10.04 -6.06 -4.67
N SER A 146 10.05 -4.78 -4.26
CA SER A 146 10.47 -3.66 -5.11
C SER A 146 11.98 -3.43 -5.07
N ASP A 147 12.63 -3.82 -3.97
CA ASP A 147 14.09 -3.82 -3.77
C ASP A 147 14.78 -4.96 -4.53
#